data_AF-A0A7W4W8T1-F1
#
_entry.id   AF-A0A7W4W8T1-F1
#
_cell.length_a   1.000
_cell.length_b   1.000
_cell.length_c   1.000
_cell.angle_alpha   90.00
_cell.angle_beta   90.00
_cell.angle_gamma   90.00
#
_symmetry.space_group_name_H-M   'P 1'
#
loop_
_entity.id
_entity.type
_entity.pdbx_description
1 polymer ?
#
loop_
_entity_poly.entity_id
_entity_poly.type
_entity_poly.pdbx_seq_one_letter_code
_entity_poly.pdbx_strand_id
1 'polypeptide(L)'
;MNWDCKARIECLLEEASQNAVGQYIVPDGAPTTYGLSSPEAFSKELRAHGWVPMKTKRRQYRAVFGKANQSRVAYIFIRKNGIDIEMIRSNDIEELKPYSFHQRSSDIEKAVAHYLAHTTFNLFEGLLRFSESFINNESDLDRYFEAQGSKDKRNEMLRRQGQVRDAERRRLKAERDYYDPDDHGDYPEDMYLGYHID
;
A
#
# COMPACT_ATOMS: atom_id res chain seq x y z
N MET A 1 0.56 4.38 -14.17
CA MET A 1 -0.22 4.95 -13.05
C MET A 1 -0.20 6.45 -13.22
N ASN A 2 -1.36 7.09 -13.40
CA ASN A 2 -1.45 8.55 -13.33
C ASN A 2 -1.62 8.92 -11.84
N TRP A 3 -0.55 9.42 -11.24
CA TRP A 3 -0.40 9.51 -9.78
C TRP A 3 -1.33 10.57 -9.17
N ASP A 4 -1.59 11.67 -9.88
CA ASP A 4 -2.54 12.70 -9.44
C ASP A 4 -4.01 12.32 -9.62
N CYS A 5 -4.33 11.43 -10.56
CA CYS A 5 -5.72 11.14 -10.91
C CYS A 5 -6.44 10.21 -9.92
N LYS A 6 -5.86 9.89 -8.75
CA LYS A 6 -6.48 9.04 -7.70
C LYS A 6 -7.06 7.73 -8.28
N ALA A 7 -6.31 7.09 -9.18
CA ALA A 7 -6.72 5.90 -9.94
C ALA A 7 -7.82 6.12 -11.00
N ARG A 8 -7.92 7.33 -11.57
CA ARG A 8 -8.69 7.62 -12.78
C ARG A 8 -7.75 7.82 -13.97
N ILE A 9 -8.26 7.56 -15.16
CA ILE A 9 -7.64 7.99 -16.41
C ILE A 9 -8.60 9.05 -16.96
N GLU A 10 -8.09 10.27 -17.11
CA GLU A 10 -8.83 11.37 -17.71
C GLU A 10 -8.26 11.56 -19.13
N CYS A 11 -9.12 11.42 -20.13
CA CYS A 11 -8.79 11.67 -21.53
C CYS A 11 -9.66 12.81 -22.05
N LEU A 12 -9.19 13.54 -23.05
CA LEU A 12 -10.07 14.45 -23.79
C LEU A 12 -11.14 13.62 -24.52
N LEU A 13 -12.37 14.14 -24.60
CA LEU A 13 -13.47 13.44 -25.29
C LEU A 13 -13.12 13.13 -26.76
N GLU A 14 -12.36 14.03 -27.39
CA GLU A 14 -11.89 13.92 -28.77
C GLU A 14 -10.86 12.79 -28.96
N GLU A 15 -10.18 12.35 -27.89
CA GLU A 15 -9.21 11.25 -27.90
C GLU A 15 -9.87 9.89 -27.60
N ALA A 16 -11.16 9.87 -27.25
CA ALA A 16 -11.85 8.68 -26.81
C ALA A 16 -12.42 7.91 -28.01
N SER A 17 -11.94 6.69 -28.22
CA SER A 17 -12.55 5.77 -29.20
C SER A 17 -13.68 4.99 -28.54
N GLN A 18 -14.75 4.65 -29.27
CA GLN A 18 -15.83 3.79 -28.77
C GLN A 18 -15.79 2.41 -29.44
N ASN A 19 -16.06 1.36 -28.67
CA ASN A 19 -16.30 0.04 -29.24
C ASN A 19 -17.70 -0.05 -29.87
N ALA A 20 -18.00 -1.16 -30.56
CA ALA A 20 -19.30 -1.40 -31.20
C ALA A 20 -20.51 -1.39 -30.25
N VAL A 21 -20.27 -1.40 -28.94
CA VAL A 21 -21.28 -1.38 -27.86
C VAL A 21 -21.39 0.03 -27.24
N GLY A 22 -20.73 1.04 -27.81
CA GLY A 22 -20.75 2.42 -27.34
C GLY A 22 -19.93 2.68 -26.07
N GLN A 23 -19.07 1.75 -25.65
CA GLN A 23 -18.19 1.95 -24.50
C GLN A 23 -16.90 2.63 -24.95
N TYR A 24 -16.47 3.64 -24.19
CA TYR A 24 -15.16 4.27 -24.40
C TYR A 24 -14.03 3.28 -24.13
N ILE A 25 -13.15 3.13 -25.11
CA ILE A 25 -11.94 2.30 -25.07
C ILE A 25 -10.71 3.19 -25.15
N VAL A 26 -9.64 2.73 -24.50
CA VAL A 26 -8.33 3.36 -24.62
C VAL A 26 -7.84 3.17 -26.07
N PRO A 27 -7.37 4.23 -26.75
CA PRO A 27 -6.86 4.12 -28.11
C PRO A 27 -5.74 3.10 -28.23
N ASP A 28 -5.71 2.38 -29.35
CA ASP A 28 -4.68 1.39 -29.61
C ASP A 28 -3.30 2.07 -29.72
N GLY A 29 -2.31 1.55 -28.98
CA GLY A 29 -0.98 2.15 -28.89
C GLY A 29 -0.82 3.29 -27.88
N ALA A 30 -1.86 3.67 -27.13
CA ALA A 30 -1.71 4.63 -26.03
C ALA A 30 -0.71 4.08 -24.98
N PRO A 31 0.28 4.88 -24.54
CA PRO A 31 1.27 4.43 -23.57
C PRO A 31 0.60 4.12 -22.23
N THR A 32 0.47 2.83 -21.92
CA THR A 32 -0.11 2.35 -20.65
C THR A 32 0.87 2.42 -19.48
N THR A 33 2.16 2.53 -19.78
CA THR A 33 3.26 2.64 -18.81
C THR A 33 4.17 3.81 -19.18
N TYR A 34 4.39 4.72 -18.22
CA TYR A 34 5.37 5.79 -18.32
C TYR A 34 6.29 5.72 -17.10
N GLY A 35 7.60 5.82 -17.32
CA GLY A 35 8.61 5.77 -16.27
C GLY A 35 8.69 4.44 -15.51
N LEU A 36 9.31 4.47 -14.33
CA LEU A 36 9.37 3.32 -13.43
C LEU A 36 7.98 3.02 -12.87
N SER A 37 7.35 1.96 -13.36
CA SER A 37 5.94 1.65 -13.07
C SER A 37 5.73 0.33 -12.32
N SER A 38 6.79 -0.45 -12.10
CA SER A 38 6.72 -1.73 -11.41
C SER A 38 7.83 -1.93 -10.37
N PRO A 39 7.56 -2.70 -9.30
CA PRO A 39 8.58 -3.12 -8.34
C PRO A 39 9.76 -3.84 -8.99
N GLU A 40 9.51 -4.60 -10.05
CA GLU A 40 10.53 -5.37 -10.78
C GLU A 40 11.47 -4.44 -11.55
N ALA A 41 10.93 -3.43 -12.23
CA ALA A 41 11.74 -2.40 -12.91
C ALA A 41 12.56 -1.61 -11.89
N PHE A 42 11.94 -1.17 -10.79
CA PHE A 42 12.65 -0.47 -9.72
C PHE A 42 13.77 -1.32 -9.10
N SER A 43 13.51 -2.62 -8.86
CA SER A 43 14.53 -3.55 -8.36
C SER A 43 15.69 -3.73 -9.32
N LYS A 44 15.43 -3.70 -10.64
CA LYS A 44 16.48 -3.77 -11.66
C LYS A 44 17.37 -2.53 -11.62
N GLU A 45 16.78 -1.34 -11.54
CA GLU A 45 17.54 -0.09 -11.43
C GLU A 45 18.37 -0.02 -10.15
N LEU A 46 17.82 -0.41 -8.99
CA LEU A 46 18.58 -0.45 -7.75
C LEU A 46 19.84 -1.33 -7.88
N ARG A 47 19.71 -2.51 -8.49
CA ARG A 47 20.88 -3.39 -8.75
C ARG A 47 21.88 -2.74 -9.71
N ALA A 48 21.41 -2.05 -10.75
CA ALA A 48 22.27 -1.32 -11.68
C ALA A 48 23.06 -0.21 -10.96
N HIS A 49 22.48 0.42 -9.93
CA HIS A 49 23.13 1.42 -9.08
C HIS A 49 23.97 0.77 -7.94
N GLY A 50 24.18 -0.55 -8.00
CA GLY A 50 25.02 -1.29 -7.08
C GLY A 50 24.40 -1.49 -5.70
N TRP A 51 23.08 -1.45 -5.57
CA TRP A 51 22.41 -1.91 -4.36
C TRP A 51 22.44 -3.43 -4.28
N VAL A 52 22.76 -3.93 -3.09
CA VAL A 52 22.95 -5.35 -2.82
C VAL A 52 21.61 -5.98 -2.40
N PRO A 53 21.13 -7.04 -3.07
CA PRO A 53 19.92 -7.73 -2.64
C PRO A 53 20.15 -8.45 -1.30
N MET A 54 19.22 -8.32 -0.36
CA MET A 54 19.29 -8.88 0.98
C MET A 54 18.13 -9.85 1.25
N LYS A 55 18.32 -10.78 2.20
CA LYS A 55 17.25 -11.63 2.73
C LYS A 55 16.46 -10.89 3.82
N THR A 56 15.17 -11.17 3.86
CA THR A 56 14.24 -10.70 4.89
C THR A 56 13.64 -11.88 5.64
N LYS A 57 13.48 -11.73 6.96
CA LYS A 57 12.70 -12.66 7.79
C LYS A 57 11.21 -12.33 7.75
N ARG A 58 10.83 -11.11 7.35
CA ARG A 58 9.44 -10.64 7.34
C ARG A 58 8.79 -10.93 6.00
N ARG A 59 7.73 -11.74 6.02
CA ARG A 59 6.94 -12.14 4.83
C ARG A 59 6.26 -10.98 4.10
N GLN A 60 6.09 -9.83 4.77
CA GLN A 60 5.48 -8.64 4.17
C GLN A 60 6.37 -7.99 3.09
N TYR A 61 7.68 -8.20 3.17
CA TYR A 61 8.65 -7.66 2.23
C TYR A 61 8.92 -8.69 1.13
N ARG A 62 8.75 -8.25 -0.11
CA ARG A 62 9.00 -9.05 -1.31
C ARG A 62 10.46 -9.01 -1.72
N ALA A 63 11.12 -7.87 -1.49
CA ALA A 63 12.53 -7.67 -1.75
C ALA A 63 13.10 -6.67 -0.74
N VAL A 64 14.40 -6.80 -0.45
CA VAL A 64 15.16 -5.86 0.36
C VAL A 64 16.47 -5.60 -0.35
N PHE A 65 16.87 -4.33 -0.40
CA PHE A 65 18.12 -3.90 -0.99
C PHE A 65 18.90 -3.09 0.05
N GLY A 66 20.19 -3.35 0.18
CA GLY A 66 21.08 -2.61 1.07
C GLY A 66 22.17 -1.89 0.29
N LYS A 67 22.58 -0.72 0.76
CA LYS A 67 23.74 0.01 0.27
C LYS A 67 24.48 0.63 1.45
N ALA A 68 25.80 0.51 1.46
CA ALA A 68 26.65 1.23 2.39
C ALA A 68 27.34 2.38 1.66
N ASN A 69 27.50 3.51 2.35
CA ASN A 69 28.34 4.62 1.94
C ASN A 69 29.41 4.87 3.02
N GLN A 70 30.10 6.01 2.99
CA GLN A 70 31.25 6.29 3.88
C GLN A 70 30.91 6.44 5.37
N SER A 71 29.64 6.56 5.75
CA SER A 71 29.24 6.80 7.15
C SER A 71 27.97 6.09 7.59
N ARG A 72 27.19 5.55 6.64
CA ARG A 72 25.85 5.06 6.86
C ARG A 72 25.58 3.83 6.01
N VAL A 73 24.59 3.05 6.45
CA VAL A 73 24.00 1.96 5.69
C VAL A 73 22.52 2.26 5.51
N ALA A 74 22.04 2.19 4.27
CA ALA A 74 20.63 2.34 3.96
C ALA A 74 20.05 1.02 3.45
N TYR A 75 18.78 0.81 3.78
CA TYR A 75 17.98 -0.31 3.32
C TYR A 75 16.69 0.18 2.67
N ILE A 76 16.33 -0.42 1.54
CA ILE A 76 15.07 -0.21 0.85
C ILE A 76 14.28 -1.52 0.88
N PHE A 77 13.11 -1.50 1.53
CA PHE A 77 12.22 -2.63 1.70
C PHE A 77 11.00 -2.51 0.81
N ILE A 78 10.89 -3.36 -0.20
CA ILE A 78 9.78 -3.35 -1.14
C ILE A 78 8.68 -4.29 -0.62
N ARG A 79 7.48 -3.76 -0.40
CA ARG A 79 6.28 -4.53 -0.03
C ARG A 79 5.17 -4.35 -1.07
N LYS A 80 4.12 -5.17 -0.98
CA LYS A 80 3.02 -5.18 -1.97
C LYS A 80 2.35 -3.80 -2.16
N ASN A 81 2.29 -2.98 -1.12
CA ASN A 81 1.51 -1.75 -1.09
C ASN A 81 2.37 -0.48 -0.88
N GLY A 82 3.69 -0.58 -0.95
CA GLY A 82 4.56 0.50 -0.51
C GLY A 82 6.03 0.10 -0.49
N ILE A 83 6.85 1.06 -0.10
CA ILE A 83 8.29 0.88 0.07
C ILE A 83 8.66 1.56 1.38
N ASP A 84 9.38 0.85 2.23
CA ASP A 84 9.93 1.42 3.45
C ASP A 84 11.43 1.67 3.22
N ILE A 85 11.96 2.76 3.74
CA ILE A 85 13.40 3.02 3.74
C ILE A 85 13.89 3.18 5.18
N GLU A 86 15.05 2.63 5.46
CA GLU A 86 15.73 2.72 6.76
C GLU A 86 17.17 3.15 6.53
N MET A 87 17.71 3.98 7.42
CA MET A 87 19.09 4.42 7.42
C MET A 87 19.67 4.24 8.81
N ILE A 88 20.83 3.61 8.87
CA ILE A 88 21.52 3.22 10.08
C ILE A 88 22.88 3.91 10.08
N ARG A 89 23.25 4.50 11.22
CA ARG A 89 24.61 4.98 11.42
C ARG A 89 25.53 3.78 11.60
N SER A 90 26.64 3.75 10.88
CA SER A 90 27.62 2.66 10.98
C SER A 90 28.98 3.27 11.27
N ASN A 91 29.57 2.89 12.41
CA ASN A 91 30.93 3.28 12.77
C ASN A 91 31.97 2.38 12.08
N ASP A 92 31.57 1.13 11.77
CA ASP A 92 32.36 0.14 11.05
C ASP A 92 31.55 -0.35 9.85
N ILE A 93 31.89 0.15 8.66
CA ILE A 93 31.18 -0.21 7.42
C ILE A 93 31.64 -1.59 6.98
N GLU A 94 30.95 -2.61 7.49
CA GLU A 94 31.06 -3.95 6.95
C GLU A 94 30.48 -4.01 5.54
N GLU A 95 31.18 -4.72 4.65
CA GLU A 95 30.70 -4.95 3.30
C GLU A 95 29.40 -5.76 3.32
N LEU A 96 28.35 -5.21 2.70
CA LEU A 96 27.07 -5.89 2.58
C LEU A 96 27.19 -7.10 1.67
N LYS A 97 26.96 -8.29 2.23
CA LYS A 97 27.01 -9.54 1.47
C LYS A 97 25.67 -9.80 0.77
N PRO A 98 25.66 -10.07 -0.54
CA PRO A 98 24.44 -10.45 -1.26
C PRO A 98 23.73 -11.63 -0.58
N TYR A 99 22.42 -11.53 -0.45
CA TYR A 99 21.54 -12.52 0.15
C TYR A 99 21.85 -12.88 1.60
N SER A 100 22.64 -12.05 2.30
CA SER A 100 22.71 -12.06 3.75
C SER A 100 21.45 -11.45 4.36
N PHE A 101 21.18 -11.74 5.63
CA PHE A 101 20.08 -11.08 6.33
C PHE A 101 20.43 -9.62 6.61
N HIS A 102 19.48 -8.72 6.40
CA HIS A 102 19.64 -7.33 6.84
C HIS A 102 19.98 -7.28 8.33
N GLN A 103 21.00 -6.50 8.69
CA GLN A 103 21.35 -6.26 10.08
C GLN A 103 20.28 -5.38 10.71
N ARG A 104 19.62 -5.89 11.74
CA ARG A 104 18.65 -5.12 12.51
C ARG A 104 19.43 -4.46 13.64
N SER A 105 19.92 -3.25 13.41
CA SER A 105 20.63 -2.48 14.44
C SER A 105 19.63 -1.78 15.36
N SER A 106 20.00 -1.58 16.62
CA SER A 106 19.37 -0.62 17.52
C SER A 106 19.59 0.83 17.06
N ASP A 107 20.55 1.06 16.17
CA ASP A 107 21.07 2.38 15.78
C ASP A 107 20.38 2.92 14.52
N ILE A 108 19.10 2.62 14.36
CA ILE A 108 18.28 3.19 13.27
C ILE A 108 18.25 4.70 13.48
N GLU A 109 18.90 5.43 12.58
CA GLU A 109 18.92 6.89 12.60
C GLU A 109 17.59 7.42 12.07
N LYS A 110 17.14 6.87 10.94
CA LYS A 110 15.88 7.26 10.29
C LYS A 110 15.18 6.08 9.66
N ALA A 111 13.86 6.10 9.71
CA ALA A 111 13.02 5.13 9.02
C ALA A 111 11.71 5.79 8.60
N VAL A 112 11.22 5.45 7.41
CA VAL A 112 9.91 5.90 6.93
C VAL A 112 9.24 4.80 6.12
N ALA A 113 7.91 4.74 6.20
CA ALA A 113 7.09 3.84 5.42
C ALA A 113 6.28 4.64 4.39
N HIS A 114 6.63 4.51 3.11
CA HIS A 114 5.85 5.08 2.02
C HIS A 114 4.81 4.07 1.51
N TYR A 115 3.69 4.58 1.02
CA TYR A 115 2.63 3.79 0.44
C TYR A 115 2.41 4.22 -1.01
N LEU A 116 2.11 3.27 -1.89
CA LEU A 116 1.87 3.57 -3.30
C LEU A 116 0.50 4.22 -3.56
N ALA A 117 -0.46 4.03 -2.65
CA ALA A 117 -1.78 4.62 -2.83
C ALA A 117 -1.76 6.10 -2.45
N HIS A 118 -2.45 6.93 -3.23
CA HIS A 118 -2.58 8.37 -3.00
C HIS A 118 -1.25 9.15 -3.06
N THR A 119 -0.20 8.60 -3.65
CA THR A 119 0.97 9.41 -4.00
C THR A 119 0.62 10.31 -5.17
N THR A 120 1.09 11.56 -5.14
CA THR A 120 0.89 12.55 -6.21
C THR A 120 1.98 12.50 -7.28
N PHE A 121 3.04 11.72 -7.05
CA PHE A 121 4.16 11.56 -7.96
C PHE A 121 4.61 10.10 -8.06
N ASN A 122 5.54 9.83 -8.98
CA ASN A 122 6.16 8.52 -9.13
C ASN A 122 7.10 8.21 -7.95
N LEU A 123 6.57 7.46 -6.97
CA LEU A 123 7.33 7.08 -5.78
C LEU A 123 8.61 6.29 -6.12
N PHE A 124 8.60 5.45 -7.16
CA PHE A 124 9.79 4.67 -7.55
C PHE A 124 10.92 5.58 -8.03
N GLU A 125 10.60 6.58 -8.86
CA GLU A 125 11.59 7.57 -9.32
C GLU A 125 12.09 8.45 -8.17
N GLY A 126 11.20 8.87 -7.27
CA GLY A 126 11.60 9.61 -6.07
C GLY A 126 12.58 8.84 -5.19
N LEU A 127 12.35 7.54 -5.00
CA LEU A 127 13.26 6.67 -4.24
C LEU A 127 14.51 6.26 -5.01
N LEU A 128 14.50 6.31 -6.35
CA LEU A 128 15.73 6.18 -7.12
C LEU A 128 16.64 7.41 -6.93
N ARG A 129 16.05 8.62 -6.90
CA ARG A 129 16.79 9.85 -6.54
C ARG A 129 17.35 9.80 -5.13
N PHE A 130 16.61 9.23 -4.16
CA PHE A 130 17.16 8.93 -2.83
C PHE A 130 18.40 8.05 -2.94
N SER A 131 18.32 6.97 -3.73
CA SER A 131 19.44 6.05 -3.93
C SER A 131 20.69 6.77 -4.47
N GLU A 132 20.53 7.63 -5.47
CA GLU A 132 21.62 8.44 -6.03
C GLU A 132 22.19 9.41 -4.99
N SER A 133 21.31 10.15 -4.30
CA SER A 133 21.70 11.11 -3.25
C SER A 133 22.48 10.42 -2.12
N PHE A 134 22.04 9.22 -1.72
CA PHE A 134 22.68 8.42 -0.69
C PHE A 134 24.06 7.93 -1.12
N ILE A 135 24.20 7.47 -2.37
CA ILE A 135 25.48 7.04 -2.96
C ILE A 135 26.46 8.21 -3.02
N ASN A 136 25.96 9.40 -3.37
CA ASN A 136 26.76 10.62 -3.48
C ASN A 136 27.07 11.29 -2.13
N ASN A 137 26.63 10.71 -1.00
CA ASN A 137 26.77 11.28 0.34
C ASN A 137 26.21 12.72 0.45
N GLU A 138 25.08 13.00 -0.19
CA GLU A 138 24.41 14.29 -0.04
C GLU A 138 24.03 14.55 1.43
N SER A 139 24.08 15.81 1.86
CA SER A 139 23.78 16.21 3.24
C SER A 139 22.28 16.22 3.54
N ASP A 140 21.46 16.60 2.57
CA ASP A 140 20.00 16.71 2.70
C ASP A 140 19.29 15.42 2.25
N LEU A 141 19.40 14.38 3.06
CA LEU A 141 18.63 13.14 2.87
C LEU A 141 17.28 13.17 3.56
N ASP A 142 17.03 14.18 4.40
CA ASP A 142 15.89 14.27 5.31
C ASP A 142 14.57 14.37 4.55
N ARG A 143 14.59 15.06 3.40
CA ARG A 143 13.46 15.17 2.46
C ARG A 143 12.88 13.83 2.01
N TYR A 144 13.67 12.74 2.03
CA TYR A 144 13.19 11.41 1.65
C TYR A 144 12.52 10.67 2.81
N PHE A 145 12.66 11.15 4.05
CA PHE A 145 12.08 10.55 5.25
C PHE A 145 10.71 11.11 5.63
N GLU A 146 10.07 11.84 4.72
CA GLU A 146 8.68 12.26 4.83
C GLU A 146 7.75 11.21 4.21
N ALA A 147 6.81 10.68 5.00
CA ALA A 147 5.93 9.61 4.55
C ALA A 147 5.05 10.08 3.37
N GLN A 148 5.01 9.27 2.30
CA GLN A 148 4.23 9.56 1.10
C GLN A 148 3.11 8.55 0.92
N GLY A 149 1.98 9.02 0.38
CA GLY A 149 0.79 8.21 0.15
C GLY A 149 0.06 7.79 1.43
N SER A 150 -0.80 6.78 1.32
CA SER A 150 -1.62 6.28 2.43
C SER A 150 -1.79 4.76 2.42
N LYS A 151 -1.95 4.20 3.62
CA LYS A 151 -2.27 2.77 3.82
C LYS A 151 -3.65 2.40 3.28
N ASP A 152 -4.62 3.31 3.42
CA ASP A 152 -5.97 3.10 2.89
C ASP A 152 -5.97 3.41 1.39
N LYS A 153 -6.30 2.41 0.58
CA LYS A 153 -6.34 2.53 -0.88
C LYS A 153 -7.64 3.14 -1.40
N ARG A 154 -8.65 3.25 -0.55
CA ARG A 154 -9.99 3.67 -0.94
C ARG A 154 -9.99 5.17 -1.21
N ASN A 155 -10.53 5.54 -2.36
CA ASN A 155 -10.92 6.92 -2.61
C ASN A 155 -12.14 7.31 -1.73
N GLU A 156 -12.45 8.60 -1.67
CA GLU A 156 -13.49 9.14 -0.79
C GLU A 156 -14.86 8.49 -1.03
N MET A 157 -15.23 8.23 -2.29
CA MET A 157 -16.47 7.53 -2.65
C MET A 157 -16.51 6.12 -2.05
N LEU A 158 -15.45 5.34 -2.21
CA LEU A 158 -15.35 3.99 -1.66
C LEU A 158 -15.32 3.98 -0.12
N ARG A 159 -14.75 5.02 0.50
CA ARG A 159 -14.82 5.21 1.96
C ARG A 159 -16.26 5.43 2.42
N ARG A 160 -17.00 6.33 1.76
CA ARG A 160 -18.42 6.59 2.06
C ARG A 160 -19.27 5.33 1.88
N GLN A 161 -19.11 4.60 0.77
CA GLN A 161 -19.81 3.33 0.56
C GLN A 161 -19.46 2.28 1.63
N GLY A 162 -18.20 2.24 2.07
CA GLY A 162 -17.77 1.37 3.17
C GLY A 162 -18.48 1.72 4.48
N GLN A 163 -18.53 3.00 4.83
CA GLN A 163 -19.21 3.48 6.04
C GLN A 163 -20.70 3.13 6.05
N VAL A 164 -21.39 3.29 4.91
CA VAL A 164 -22.80 2.91 4.76
C VAL A 164 -22.99 1.40 4.99
N ARG A 165 -22.15 0.56 4.38
CA ARG A 165 -22.22 -0.90 4.58
C ARG A 165 -21.92 -1.32 6.01
N ASP A 166 -20.94 -0.68 6.66
CA ASP A 166 -20.58 -0.99 8.04
C ASP A 166 -21.68 -0.54 9.02
N ALA A 167 -22.30 0.62 8.77
CA ALA A 167 -23.45 1.09 9.53
C ALA A 167 -24.65 0.14 9.40
N GLU A 168 -24.96 -0.30 8.18
CA GLU A 168 -26.05 -1.26 7.94
C GLU A 168 -25.77 -2.61 8.60
N ARG A 169 -24.53 -3.11 8.51
CA ARG A 169 -24.12 -4.34 9.20
C ARG A 169 -24.27 -4.22 10.71
N ARG A 170 -23.92 -3.06 11.30
CA ARG A 170 -24.10 -2.81 12.73
C ARG A 170 -25.57 -2.73 13.12
N ARG A 171 -26.41 -2.10 12.29
CA ARG A 171 -27.87 -2.03 12.50
C ARG A 171 -28.48 -3.42 12.52
N LEU A 172 -28.22 -4.23 11.49
CA LEU A 172 -28.72 -5.61 11.39
C LEU A 172 -28.22 -6.50 12.54
N LYS A 173 -26.97 -6.30 12.99
CA LYS A 173 -26.45 -7.01 14.16
C LYS A 173 -27.18 -6.60 15.43
N ALA A 174 -27.40 -5.31 15.66
CA ALA A 174 -28.12 -4.82 16.84
C ALA A 174 -29.60 -5.26 16.85
N GLU A 175 -30.26 -5.29 15.70
CA GLU A 175 -31.63 -5.80 15.55
C GLU A 175 -31.72 -7.30 15.85
N ARG A 176 -30.73 -8.08 15.39
CA ARG A 176 -30.63 -9.50 15.72
C ARG A 176 -30.31 -9.75 17.19
N ASP A 177 -29.42 -8.96 17.77
CA ASP A 177 -29.02 -9.11 19.18
C ASP A 177 -30.10 -8.53 20.15
N TYR A 178 -31.06 -7.72 19.66
CA TYR A 178 -32.26 -7.27 20.39
C TYR A 178 -33.35 -8.35 20.46
N TYR A 179 -33.46 -9.19 19.43
CA TYR A 179 -34.30 -10.39 19.45
C TYR A 179 -33.52 -11.55 20.08
N ASP A 180 -33.54 -11.61 21.41
CA ASP A 180 -33.07 -12.76 22.18
C ASP A 180 -34.04 -13.94 21.97
N PRO A 181 -33.60 -15.12 21.48
CA PRO A 181 -34.43 -16.31 21.40
C PRO A 181 -34.81 -16.88 22.77
N ASP A 182 -34.14 -16.44 23.85
CA ASP A 182 -34.37 -16.89 25.22
C ASP A 182 -35.30 -15.96 26.02
N ASP A 183 -35.90 -14.93 25.38
CA ASP A 183 -37.06 -14.24 25.96
C ASP A 183 -38.28 -15.14 25.80
N HIS A 184 -38.40 -16.10 26.71
CA HIS A 184 -39.63 -16.80 27.02
C HIS A 184 -40.65 -15.76 27.48
N GLY A 185 -41.28 -15.09 26.52
CA GLY A 185 -42.42 -14.23 26.78
C GLY A 185 -43.41 -15.00 27.64
N ASP A 186 -43.72 -14.45 28.80
CA ASP A 186 -44.89 -14.83 29.59
C ASP A 186 -46.10 -14.63 28.67
N TYR A 187 -46.47 -15.68 27.95
CA TYR A 187 -47.77 -15.76 27.31
C TYR A 187 -48.79 -15.83 28.44
N PRO A 188 -49.80 -14.94 28.49
CA PRO A 188 -50.88 -15.10 29.43
C PRO A 188 -51.55 -16.47 29.19
N GLU A 189 -51.83 -17.19 30.29
CA GLU A 189 -52.35 -18.57 30.32
C GLU A 189 -53.75 -18.74 29.69
N ASP A 190 -54.32 -17.73 29.03
CA ASP A 190 -55.71 -17.72 28.55
C ASP A 190 -55.89 -18.10 27.07
N MET A 191 -54.83 -18.51 26.35
CA MET A 191 -54.95 -19.07 25.00
C MET A 191 -55.09 -20.61 24.94
N TYR A 192 -55.60 -21.25 26.00
CA TYR A 192 -56.17 -22.60 25.92
C TYR A 192 -57.67 -22.53 25.57
N LEU A 193 -57.99 -22.15 24.33
CA LEU A 193 -59.29 -22.47 23.74
C LEU A 193 -59.14 -23.76 22.94
N GLY A 194 -59.58 -24.85 23.58
CA GLY A 194 -59.58 -26.19 23.05
C GLY A 194 -60.44 -26.31 21.80
N TYR A 195 -59.85 -26.89 20.75
CA TYR A 195 -60.60 -27.64 19.76
C TYR A 195 -60.82 -29.05 20.30
N HIS A 196 -61.95 -29.26 20.97
CA HIS A 196 -62.55 -30.58 21.04
C HIS A 196 -63.20 -30.85 19.69
N ILE A 197 -62.63 -31.81 18.96
CA ILE A 197 -63.25 -32.45 17.81
C ILE A 197 -63.98 -33.68 18.37
N ASP A 198 -65.31 -33.69 18.24
CA ASP A 198 -66.12 -34.91 18.11
C ASP A 198 -66.67 -34.96 16.68
#